data_AF-A0A5N5T7B2-F1
#
_entry.id   AF-A0A5N5T7B2-F1
#
_cell.length_a   1.000
_cell.length_b   1.000
_cell.length_c   1.000
_cell.angle_alpha   90.00
_cell.angle_beta   90.00
_cell.angle_gamma   90.00
#
_symmetry.space_group_name_H-M   'P 1'
#
loop_
_entity.id
_entity.type
_entity.pdbx_description
1 polymer ?
#
loop_
_entity_poly.entity_id
_entity_poly.type
_entity_poly.pdbx_seq_one_letter_code
_entity_poly.pdbx_strand_id
1 'polypeptide(L)'
;MMKGYFKNQKATEDNLKNGWIRTGDVGYYDEEEFFYVTNRLKNIIKVNGCQVSTIEIENELQKHPLVEECCVIGKPDSEHGEVPLAF
;
A
#
# COMPACT_ATOMS: atom_id res chain seq x y z
N MET A 1 -2.87 -0.66 -19.43
CA MET A 1 -3.02 -1.51 -18.23
C MET A 1 -1.70 -2.23 -17.94
N MET A 2 -1.44 -2.55 -16.67
CA MET A 2 -0.31 -3.37 -16.22
C MET A 2 -0.33 -4.75 -16.89
N LYS A 3 0.83 -5.25 -17.35
CA LYS A 3 0.98 -6.62 -17.89
C LYS A 3 1.17 -7.68 -16.80
N GLY A 4 1.68 -7.27 -15.65
CA GLY A 4 1.99 -8.11 -14.50
C GLY A 4 3.15 -7.56 -13.70
N TYR A 5 3.49 -8.23 -12.60
CA TYR A 5 4.67 -7.93 -11.80
C TYR A 5 5.90 -8.62 -12.38
N PHE A 6 7.01 -7.89 -12.44
CA PHE A 6 8.25 -8.39 -13.02
C PHE A 6 8.77 -9.62 -12.26
N LYS A 7 8.98 -10.73 -12.98
CA LYS A 7 9.44 -12.03 -12.45
C LYS A 7 8.59 -12.60 -11.30
N ASN A 8 7.33 -12.16 -11.16
CA ASN A 8 6.43 -12.65 -10.12
C ASN A 8 5.07 -13.04 -10.71
N GLN A 9 5.03 -14.23 -11.32
CA GLN A 9 3.84 -14.79 -11.96
C GLN A 9 2.69 -14.97 -10.96
N LYS A 10 2.99 -15.50 -9.77
CA LYS A 10 1.99 -15.72 -8.72
C LYS A 10 1.30 -14.42 -8.31
N ALA A 11 2.07 -13.37 -7.99
CA ALA A 11 1.49 -12.06 -7.64
C ALA A 11 0.68 -11.44 -8.79
N THR A 12 1.05 -11.74 -10.04
CA THR A 12 0.35 -11.27 -11.24
C THR A 12 -1.03 -11.93 -11.34
N GLU A 13 -1.09 -13.25 -11.24
CA GLU A 13 -2.35 -14.03 -11.29
C GLU A 13 -3.28 -13.71 -10.12
N ASP A 14 -2.72 -13.40 -8.95
CA ASP A 14 -3.50 -13.01 -7.78
C ASP A 14 -4.12 -11.59 -7.90
N ASN A 15 -3.42 -10.65 -8.58
CA ASN A 15 -3.91 -9.28 -8.79
C ASN A 15 -4.80 -9.12 -10.04
N LEU A 16 -4.48 -9.84 -11.12
CA LEU A 16 -5.20 -9.76 -12.39
C LEU A 16 -6.20 -10.91 -12.47
N LYS A 17 -7.47 -10.63 -12.15
CA LYS A 17 -8.54 -11.64 -12.07
C LYS A 17 -9.68 -11.24 -12.99
N ASN A 18 -10.07 -12.13 -13.90
CA ASN A 18 -11.24 -11.96 -14.78
C ASN A 18 -11.23 -10.63 -15.58
N GLY A 19 -10.06 -10.16 -16.01
CA GLY A 19 -9.90 -8.88 -16.72
C GLY A 19 -9.85 -7.64 -15.82
N TRP A 20 -9.94 -7.79 -14.50
CA TRP A 20 -9.88 -6.70 -13.53
C TRP A 20 -8.54 -6.67 -12.78
N ILE A 21 -8.13 -5.46 -12.40
CA ILE A 21 -6.97 -5.22 -11.54
C ILE A 21 -7.47 -5.00 -10.11
N ARG A 22 -7.04 -5.83 -9.16
CA ARG A 22 -7.32 -5.64 -7.73
C ARG A 22 -6.35 -4.64 -7.13
N THR A 23 -6.65 -3.35 -7.24
CA THR A 23 -5.80 -2.24 -6.73
C THR A 23 -5.44 -2.41 -5.26
N GLY A 24 -6.35 -2.99 -4.47
CA GLY A 24 -6.21 -3.11 -3.02
C GLY A 24 -6.68 -1.86 -2.29
N ASP A 25 -7.29 -0.91 -2.98
CA ASP A 25 -8.02 0.21 -2.39
C ASP A 25 -9.44 -0.25 -1.99
N VAL A 26 -9.87 0.13 -0.79
CA VAL A 26 -11.25 -0.01 -0.31
C VAL A 26 -11.94 1.31 -0.49
N GLY A 27 -13.18 1.29 -0.96
CA GLY A 27 -13.93 2.50 -1.21
C GLY A 27 -15.41 2.24 -1.38
N TYR A 28 -16.17 3.32 -1.54
CA TYR A 28 -17.58 3.29 -1.87
C TYR A 28 -17.89 4.27 -3.01
N TYR A 29 -19.03 4.04 -3.65
CA TYR A 29 -19.59 4.90 -4.70
C TYR A 29 -20.91 5.44 -4.17
N ASP A 30 -21.14 6.73 -4.30
CA ASP A 30 -22.34 7.39 -3.77
C ASP A 30 -23.38 7.70 -4.87
N GLU A 31 -24.49 8.31 -4.45
CA GLU A 31 -25.61 8.67 -5.33
C GLU A 31 -25.30 9.89 -6.23
N GLU A 32 -24.26 10.65 -5.89
CA GLU A 32 -23.78 11.80 -6.67
C GLU A 32 -22.72 11.41 -7.72
N GLU A 33 -22.53 10.12 -7.92
CA GLU A 33 -21.61 9.52 -8.89
C GLU A 33 -20.11 9.71 -8.57
N PHE A 34 -19.77 9.89 -7.29
CA PHE A 34 -18.39 10.02 -6.83
C PHE A 34 -17.86 8.72 -6.21
N PHE A 35 -16.58 8.44 -6.48
CA PHE A 35 -15.82 7.36 -5.84
C PHE A 35 -15.00 7.90 -4.68
N TYR A 36 -15.13 7.25 -3.53
CA TYR A 36 -14.36 7.57 -2.32
C TYR A 36 -13.47 6.40 -1.95
N VAL A 37 -12.17 6.65 -1.79
CA VAL A 37 -11.20 5.67 -1.31
C VAL A 37 -10.98 5.89 0.18
N THR A 38 -11.33 4.89 1.00
CA THR A 38 -11.37 5.00 2.46
C THR A 38 -10.27 4.21 3.16
N ASN A 39 -9.76 3.13 2.56
CA ASN A 39 -8.72 2.30 3.19
C ASN A 39 -7.90 1.51 2.16
N ARG A 40 -6.88 0.78 2.61
CA ARG A 40 -6.13 -0.18 1.79
C ARG A 40 -6.06 -1.56 2.42
N LEU A 41 -6.23 -2.59 1.59
CA LEU A 41 -6.15 -4.01 1.95
C LEU A 41 -4.71 -4.53 2.06
N LYS A 42 -3.74 -3.77 1.54
CA LYS A 42 -2.31 -4.14 1.54
C LYS A 42 -1.57 -3.19 2.48
N ASN A 43 -0.47 -3.67 3.07
CA ASN A 43 0.47 -2.92 3.92
C ASN A 43 1.21 -1.82 3.12
N ILE A 44 0.46 -0.82 2.65
CA ILE A 44 0.91 0.27 1.79
C ILE A 44 0.32 1.57 2.32
N ILE A 45 1.17 2.59 2.42
CA ILE A 45 0.81 3.97 2.75
C ILE A 45 1.01 4.87 1.51
N LYS A 46 0.36 6.04 1.48
CA LYS A 46 0.46 7.05 0.41
C LYS A 46 1.25 8.26 0.88
N VAL A 47 2.54 8.30 0.53
CA VAL A 47 3.43 9.43 0.83
C VAL A 47 3.62 10.24 -0.44
N ASN A 48 3.24 11.52 -0.45
CA ASN A 48 3.31 12.39 -1.63
C ASN A 48 2.63 11.80 -2.89
N GLY A 49 1.52 11.08 -2.70
CA GLY A 49 0.82 10.40 -3.80
C GLY A 49 1.52 9.12 -4.30
N CYS A 50 2.71 8.80 -3.80
CA CYS A 50 3.43 7.57 -4.10
C CYS A 50 2.98 6.43 -3.18
N GLN A 51 2.88 5.22 -3.73
CA GLN A 51 2.58 4.02 -2.96
C GLN A 51 3.87 3.51 -2.32
N VAL A 52 3.92 3.50 -0.99
CA VAL A 52 5.08 3.06 -0.22
C VAL A 52 4.72 1.81 0.58
N SER A 53 5.48 0.73 0.40
CA SER A 53 5.30 -0.52 1.14
C SER A 53 5.84 -0.38 2.55
N THR A 54 5.00 -0.55 3.57
CA THR A 54 5.46 -0.48 4.97
C THR A 54 6.37 -1.67 5.31
N ILE A 55 6.10 -2.84 4.72
CA ILE A 55 6.93 -4.04 4.85
C ILE A 55 8.36 -3.82 4.37
N GLU A 56 8.55 -3.01 3.32
CA GLU A 56 9.89 -2.71 2.80
C GLU A 56 10.70 -1.91 3.83
N ILE A 57 10.05 -0.93 4.48
CA ILE A 57 10.66 -0.12 5.54
C ILE A 57 10.94 -0.98 6.77
N GLU A 58 9.99 -1.82 7.19
CA GLU A 58 10.15 -2.76 8.31
C GLU A 58 11.34 -3.70 8.10
N ASN A 59 11.43 -4.32 6.90
CA ASN A 59 12.53 -5.21 6.55
C ASN A 59 13.90 -4.50 6.57
N GLU A 60 13.95 -3.21 6.26
CA GLU A 60 15.19 -2.44 6.34
C GLU A 60 15.54 -2.08 7.79
N LEU A 61 14.55 -1.67 8.59
CA LEU A 61 14.74 -1.37 10.02
C LEU A 61 15.20 -2.61 10.81
N GLN A 62 14.63 -3.78 10.53
CA GLN A 62 14.99 -5.05 11.17
C GLN A 62 16.43 -5.51 10.89
N LYS A 63 17.13 -4.94 9.90
CA LYS A 63 18.56 -5.22 9.70
C LYS A 63 19.44 -4.57 10.77
N HIS A 64 18.92 -3.57 11.48
CA HIS A 64 19.69 -2.87 12.50
C HIS A 64 19.74 -3.71 13.80
N PRO A 65 20.93 -3.98 14.37
CA PRO A 65 21.09 -4.94 15.47
C PRO A 65 20.40 -4.53 16.80
N LEU A 66 19.95 -3.28 16.91
CA LEU A 66 19.18 -2.79 18.07
C LEU A 66 17.66 -2.87 17.88
N VAL A 67 17.19 -3.35 16.73
CA VAL A 67 15.75 -3.49 16.43
C VAL A 67 15.43 -4.99 16.46
N GLU A 68 14.73 -5.42 17.51
CA GLU A 68 14.26 -6.81 17.63
C GLU A 68 13.02 -7.05 16.77
N GLU A 69 12.04 -6.17 16.88
CA GLU A 69 10.84 -6.12 16.05
C GLU A 69 10.49 -4.65 15.76
N CYS A 70 9.77 -4.41 14.66
CA CYS A 70 9.22 -3.09 14.37
C CYS A 70 7.93 -3.21 13.54
N CYS A 71 7.08 -2.20 13.63
CA CYS A 71 5.92 -2.05 12.76
C CYS A 71 5.83 -0.63 12.21
N VAL A 72 5.56 -0.50 10.91
CA VAL A 72 5.44 0.79 10.22
C VAL A 72 4.00 1.02 9.81
N ILE A 73 3.44 2.15 10.26
CA ILE A 73 2.09 2.60 9.89
C ILE A 73 2.14 3.95 9.17
N GLY A 74 1.05 4.28 8.48
CA GLY A 74 0.83 5.60 7.92
C GLY A 74 0.31 6.55 9.00
N LYS A 75 1.02 7.65 9.23
CA LYS A 75 0.54 8.76 10.05
C LYS A 75 0.01 9.85 9.11
N PRO A 76 -1.23 10.33 9.28
CA PRO A 76 -1.73 11.47 8.51
C PRO A 76 -0.85 12.70 8.63
N ASP A 77 -0.58 13.35 7.50
CA ASP A 77 0.25 14.55 7.40
C ASP A 77 -0.38 15.58 6.46
N SER A 78 -0.35 16.86 6.84
CA SER A 78 -1.00 17.93 6.10
C SER A 78 -0.35 18.27 4.77
N GLU A 79 0.93 17.97 4.60
CA GLU A 79 1.70 18.28 3.38
C GLU A 79 1.85 17.03 2.49
N HIS A 80 2.07 15.87 3.10
CA HIS A 80 2.45 14.65 2.39
C HIS A 80 1.30 13.64 2.21
N GLY A 81 0.13 13.92 2.78
CA GLY A 81 -0.98 12.98 2.90
C GLY A 81 -0.75 12.00 4.05
N GLU A 82 0.27 11.14 3.91
CA GLU A 82 0.76 10.27 4.98
C GLU A 82 2.30 10.29 5.06
N VAL A 83 2.83 10.04 6.25
CA VAL A 83 4.26 9.78 6.49
C VAL A 83 4.45 8.46 7.24
N PRO A 84 5.53 7.71 6.99
CA PRO A 84 5.80 6.48 7.73
C PRO A 84 6.14 6.78 9.19
N LEU A 85 5.50 6.05 10.10
CA LEU A 85 5.80 6.06 11.53
C LEU A 85 6.15 4.63 11.96
N ALA A 86 7.35 4.44 12.51
CA ALA A 86 7.82 3.16 13.03
C ALA A 86 7.67 3.10 14.56
N PHE A 87 7.24 1.93 15.06
CA PHE A 87 7.23 1.55 16.48
C PHE A 87 8.20 0.40 16.72
#